data_AF-Q4SEW0-F1
#
_entry.id   AF-Q4SEW0-F1
#
_cell.length_a   1.000
_cell.length_b   1.000
_cell.length_c   1.000
_cell.angle_alpha   90.00
_cell.angle_beta   90.00
_cell.angle_gamma   90.00
#
_symmetry.space_group_name_H-M   'P 1'
#
loop_
_entity.id
_entity.type
_entity.pdbx_description
1 polymer ?
#
loop_
_entity_poly.entity_id
_entity_poly.type
_entity_poly.pdbx_seq_one_letter_code
_entity_poly.pdbx_strand_id
1 'polypeptide(L)' 'MQLQGRAMRSLRRCIPHQQSCLGYPLPCCDPCDTCYCRFFNAICYCRRVG' A
#
# COMPACT_ATOMS: atom_id res chain seq x y z
N MET A 1 5.40 -14.82 -13.04
CA MET A 1 5.88 -13.43 -13.09
C MET A 1 4.94 -12.57 -12.27
N GLN A 2 5.46 -11.97 -11.21
CA GLN A 2 4.70 -11.23 -10.20
C GLN A 2 3.99 -10.06 -10.87
N LEU A 3 2.68 -9.94 -10.61
CA LEU A 3 1.74 -9.05 -11.29
C LEU A 3 2.01 -7.57 -10.91
N GLN A 4 3.15 -7.03 -11.32
CA GLN A 4 3.50 -5.60 -11.21
C GLN A 4 2.81 -4.77 -12.30
N GLY A 5 1.59 -5.16 -12.65
CA GLY A 5 0.77 -4.49 -13.64
C GLY A 5 -0.09 -3.44 -12.96
N ARG A 6 0.15 -2.17 -13.32
CA ARG A 6 -0.77 -1.00 -13.18
C ARG A 6 -0.54 -0.04 -12.00
N ALA A 7 0.71 0.13 -11.53
CA ALA A 7 1.07 1.26 -10.65
C ALA A 7 1.56 2.52 -11.40
N MET A 8 1.22 2.70 -12.69
CA MET A 8 1.78 3.78 -13.53
C MET A 8 0.74 4.66 -14.24
N ARG A 9 -0.51 4.73 -13.77
CA ARG A 9 -1.50 5.64 -14.39
C ARG A 9 -2.58 6.05 -13.40
N SER A 10 -2.27 7.04 -12.58
CA SER A 10 -3.18 8.11 -12.15
C SER A 10 -2.47 8.94 -11.09
N LEU A 11 -2.61 10.25 -11.19
CA LEU A 11 -2.26 11.25 -10.18
C LEU A 11 -2.61 10.72 -8.76
N ARG A 12 -1.57 10.30 -8.01
CA ARG A 12 -1.63 9.29 -6.94
C ARG A 12 -2.63 9.61 -5.82
N ARG A 13 -3.80 8.97 -5.83
CA ARG A 13 -4.83 9.02 -4.77
C ARG A 13 -4.93 7.74 -3.93
N CYS A 14 -4.03 6.78 -4.14
CA CYS A 14 -3.99 5.55 -3.35
C CYS A 14 -2.57 4.97 -3.30
N ILE A 15 -2.32 4.12 -2.31
CA ILE A 15 -1.01 3.51 -2.00
C ILE A 15 -0.97 2.07 -2.56
N PRO A 16 0.01 1.71 -3.40
CA PRO A 16 0.12 0.36 -3.94
C PRO A 16 0.43 -0.69 -2.87
N HIS A 17 0.10 -1.95 -3.16
CA HIS A 17 0.51 -3.09 -2.34
C HIS A 17 2.04 -3.10 -2.11
N GLN A 18 2.49 -3.43 -0.90
CA GLN A 18 3.88 -3.38 -0.44
C GLN A 18 4.54 -1.98 -0.52
N GLN A 19 3.80 -0.91 -0.81
CA GLN A 19 4.32 0.46 -0.72
C GLN A 19 4.08 1.05 0.66
N SER A 20 4.91 2.02 1.05
CA SER A 20 4.81 2.63 2.37
C SER A 20 3.53 3.45 2.53
N CYS A 21 2.81 3.22 3.63
CA CYS A 21 1.62 3.98 4.01
C CYS A 21 1.89 5.03 5.10
N LEU A 22 3.14 5.16 5.53
CA LEU A 22 3.55 6.11 6.56
C LEU A 22 3.47 7.56 6.06
N GLY A 23 2.66 8.40 6.71
CA GLY A 23 2.58 9.84 6.42
C GLY A 23 1.74 10.23 5.19
N TYR A 24 1.09 9.27 4.53
CA TYR A 24 0.20 9.54 3.40
C TYR A 24 -1.26 9.52 3.87
N PRO A 25 -2.07 10.56 3.62
CA PRO A 25 -3.50 10.57 3.92
C PRO A 25 -4.33 9.74 2.91
N LEU A 26 -3.68 8.83 2.18
CA LEU A 26 -4.26 8.10 1.06
C LEU A 26 -4.54 6.65 1.45
N PRO A 27 -5.68 6.07 1.06
CA PRO A 27 -5.98 4.66 1.30
C PRO A 27 -5.13 3.74 0.42
N CYS A 28 -5.01 2.46 0.78
CA CYS A 28 -4.45 1.44 -0.12
C CYS A 28 -5.31 1.32 -1.38
N CYS A 29 -4.69 1.04 -2.54
CA CYS A 29 -5.43 0.95 -3.80
C CYS A 29 -6.36 -0.28 -3.86
N ASP A 30 -6.02 -1.35 -3.13
CA ASP A 30 -6.84 -2.56 -3.03
C ASP A 30 -7.72 -2.45 -1.77
N PRO A 31 -9.05 -2.64 -1.86
CA PRO A 31 -9.94 -2.60 -0.71
C PRO A 31 -9.69 -3.74 0.30
N CYS A 32 -8.97 -4.80 -0.11
CA CYS A 32 -8.56 -5.89 0.78
C CYS A 32 -7.16 -5.66 1.39
N ASP A 33 -6.44 -4.62 0.96
CA ASP A 33 -5.18 -4.22 1.57
C ASP A 33 -5.43 -3.26 2.74
N THR A 34 -4.78 -3.50 3.87
CA THR A 34 -4.74 -2.59 5.02
C THR A 34 -3.31 -2.12 5.25
N CYS A 35 -3.15 -0.89 5.75
CA CYS A 35 -1.87 -0.38 6.21
C CYS A 35 -1.41 -1.18 7.43
N TYR A 36 -0.38 -2.00 7.23
CA TYR A 36 0.15 -2.88 8.25
C TYR A 36 1.56 -2.44 8.62
N CYS A 37 1.77 -2.26 9.91
CA CYS A 37 3.00 -1.73 10.49
C CYS A 37 3.78 -2.83 11.21
N ARG A 38 5.09 -2.94 10.93
CA ARG A 38 6.05 -3.82 11.60
C ARG A 38 7.15 -3.02 12.26
N PHE A 39 7.94 -3.70 13.10
CA PHE A 39 9.08 -3.12 13.82
C PHE A 39 8.69 -1.87 14.60
N PHE A 40 7.73 -1.98 15.52
CA PHE A 40 7.26 -0.85 16.34
C PHE A 40 6.76 0.35 15.51
N ASN A 41 6.06 0.09 14.39
CA ASN A 41 5.62 1.11 13.43
C ASN A 41 6.74 1.83 12.66
N ALA A 42 7.98 1.32 12.68
CA ALA A 42 9.05 1.85 11.85
C ALA A 42 8.84 1.56 10.36
N ILE A 43 8.16 0.46 10.03
CA ILE A 43 7.92 0.05 8.64
C ILE A 43 6.42 -0.22 8.45
N CYS A 44 5.72 0.70 7.79
CA CYS A 44 4.30 0.59 7.49
C CYS A 44 4.07 0.48 5.99
N TYR A 45 3.36 -0.55 5.55
CA TYR A 45 3.06 -0.80 4.13
C TYR A 45 1.67 -1.39 3.92
N CYS A 46 1.11 -1.19 2.73
CA CYS A 46 -0.16 -1.83 2.36
C CYS A 46 0.02 -3.34 2.19
N ARG A 47 -0.75 -4.13 2.94
CA ARG A 47 -0.71 -5.59 2.93
C ARG A 47 -2.13 -6.14 2.93
N ARG A 48 -2.35 -7.20 2.14
CA ARG A 48 -3.62 -7.91 2.11
C ARG A 48 -3.86 -8.60 3.45
N VAL A 49 -5.00 -8.31 4.04
CA VAL A 49 -5.50 -9.03 5.21
C VAL A 49 -6.37 -10.14 4.66
N GLY A 50 -5.92 -11.38 4.85
CA GLY A 50 -6.63 -12.57 4.39
C GLY A 50 -7.84 -12.87 5.24
#